data_AF-A0A5B6WRN4-F1
#
_entry.id   AF-A0A5B6WRN4-F1
#
_cell.length_a   1.000
_cell.length_b   1.000
_cell.length_c   1.000
_cell.angle_alpha   90.00
_cell.angle_beta   90.00
_cell.angle_gamma   90.00
#
_symmetry.space_group_name_H-M   'P 1'
#
loop_
_entity.id
_entity.type
_entity.pdbx_description
1 polymer ?
#
loop_
_entity_poly.entity_id
_entity_poly.type
_entity_poly.pdbx_seq_one_letter_code
_entity_poly.pdbx_strand_id
1 'polypeptide(L)' 'MEMFYNGLNAHTRMVVDASANGTLLDKSYNEAYDILEKIANNDYQYPITRVWTGNKAIGTIELDAIASLIG' A
#
# COMPACT_ATOMS: atom_id res chain seq x y z
N MET A 1 8.07 -8.55 -21.59
CA MET A 1 7.23 -8.26 -20.41
C MET A 1 5.82 -8.82 -20.51
N GLU A 2 5.18 -8.77 -21.68
CA GLU A 2 3.81 -9.25 -21.86
C GLU A 2 3.55 -10.68 -21.35
N MET A 3 4.37 -11.67 -21.73
CA MET A 3 4.20 -13.05 -21.26
C MET A 3 4.33 -13.19 -19.73
N PHE A 4 5.27 -12.47 -19.11
CA PHE A 4 5.42 -12.43 -17.65
C PHE A 4 4.18 -11.82 -17.00
N TYR A 5 3.75 -10.65 -17.49
CA TYR A 5 2.62 -9.89 -16.95
C TYR A 5 1.30 -10.67 -17.06
N ASN A 6 1.07 -11.33 -18.20
CA ASN A 6 -0.11 -12.17 -18.43
C ASN A 6 -0.13 -13.42 -17.56
N GLY A 7 1.06 -13.94 -17.19
CA GLY A 7 1.20 -15.05 -16.25
C GLY A 7 0.95 -14.68 -14.79
N LEU A 8 0.88 -13.39 -14.44
CA LEU A 8 0.58 -12.95 -13.08
C LEU A 8 -0.89 -13.15 -12.75
N ASN A 9 -1.16 -13.60 -11.52
CA ASN A 9 -2.50 -13.54 -10.94
C ASN A 9 -2.93 -12.07 -10.75
N ALA A 10 -4.24 -11.84 -10.58
CA ALA A 10 -4.82 -10.51 -10.50
C ALA A 10 -4.24 -9.65 -9.37
N HIS A 11 -3.99 -10.24 -8.20
CA HIS A 11 -3.45 -9.51 -7.05
C HIS A 11 -2.00 -9.07 -7.30
N THR A 12 -1.14 -9.97 -7.76
CA THR A 12 0.26 -9.64 -8.09
C THR A 12 0.33 -8.61 -9.20
N ARG A 13 -0.55 -8.69 -10.20
CA ARG A 13 -0.65 -7.70 -11.28
C ARG A 13 -0.98 -6.30 -10.75
N MET A 14 -1.94 -6.20 -9.84
CA MET A 14 -2.31 -4.92 -9.19
C MET A 14 -1.12 -4.30 -8.44
N VAL A 15 -0.36 -5.09 -7.68
CA VAL A 15 0.83 -4.60 -6.94
C VAL A 15 1.89 -4.07 -7.90
N VAL A 16 2.11 -4.80 -8.99
CA VAL A 16 3.07 -4.44 -10.03
C VAL A 16 2.67 -3.15 -10.73
N ASP A 17 1.40 -2.98 -11.11
CA ASP A 17 0.90 -1.76 -11.76
C ASP A 17 0.93 -0.54 -10.82
N ALA A 18 0.56 -0.74 -9.55
CA ALA A 18 0.68 0.31 -8.54
C ALA A 18 2.14 0.79 -8.39
N SER A 19 3.08 -0.15 -8.41
CA SER A 19 4.52 0.14 -8.32
C SER A 19 5.07 0.82 -9.58
N ALA A 20 4.47 0.54 -10.74
CA ALA A 20 4.82 1.17 -12.01
C ALA A 20 4.13 2.55 -12.21
N ASN A 21 3.26 2.96 -11.30
CA ASN A 21 2.41 4.15 -11.43
C ASN A 21 1.61 4.14 -12.74
N GLY A 22 0.95 3.01 -13.02
CA GLY A 22 0.25 2.72 -14.27
C GLY A 22 0.49 1.28 -14.72
N THR A 23 0.16 0.94 -15.96
CA THR A 23 0.40 -0.43 -16.43
C THR A 23 1.89 -0.68 -16.59
N LEU A 24 2.41 -1.80 -16.09
CA LEU A 24 3.82 -2.17 -16.31
C LEU A 24 4.13 -2.34 -17.82
N LEU A 25 3.15 -2.74 -18.62
CA LEU A 25 3.29 -2.91 -20.07
C LEU A 25 3.50 -1.60 -20.84
N ASP A 26 3.15 -0.45 -20.25
CA ASP A 26 3.36 0.86 -20.86
C ASP A 26 4.80 1.37 -20.67
N LYS A 27 5.61 0.67 -19.87
CA LYS A 27 7.01 1.03 -19.59
C LYS A 27 7.95 0.44 -20.63
N SER A 28 9.09 1.10 -20.83
CA SER A 28 10.18 0.48 -21.57
C SER A 28 10.71 -0.76 -20.85
N TYR A 29 11.41 -1.64 -21.57
CA TYR A 29 11.98 -2.86 -20.99
C TYR A 29 12.88 -2.58 -19.79
N ASN A 30 13.75 -1.56 -19.89
CA ASN A 30 14.68 -1.20 -18.83
C ASN A 30 13.94 -0.66 -17.61
N GLU A 31 12.95 0.23 -17.80
CA GLU A 31 12.14 0.74 -16.69
C GLU A 31 11.35 -0.38 -16.00
N ALA A 32 10.77 -1.30 -16.77
CA ALA A 32 10.04 -2.43 -16.22
C ALA A 32 10.97 -3.35 -15.41
N TYR A 33 12.19 -3.59 -15.90
CA TYR A 33 13.20 -4.36 -15.18
C TYR A 33 13.61 -3.70 -13.87
N ASP A 34 13.91 -2.39 -13.89
CA ASP A 34 14.28 -1.63 -12.69
C ASP A 34 13.16 -1.63 -11.63
N ILE A 35 11.90 -1.56 -12.07
CA ILE A 35 10.74 -1.66 -11.16
C ILE A 35 10.68 -3.05 -10.52
N LEU A 36 10.84 -4.11 -11.31
CA LEU A 36 10.81 -5.49 -10.80
C LEU A 36 11.97 -5.78 -9.86
N GLU A 37 13.17 -5.29 -10.19
CA GLU A 37 14.34 -5.36 -9.33
C GLU A 37 14.08 -4.63 -8.00
N LYS A 38 13.51 -3.43 -8.04
CA LYS A 38 13.10 -2.70 -6.82
C LYS A 38 12.08 -3.47 -6.00
N ILE A 39 11.07 -4.09 -6.62
CA ILE A 39 10.08 -4.90 -5.91
C ILE A 39 10.74 -6.13 -5.26
N ALA A 40 11.62 -6.83 -5.98
CA ALA A 40 12.31 -8.00 -5.47
C ALA A 40 13.31 -7.67 -4.36
N ASN A 41 13.98 -6.52 -4.46
CA ASN A 41 14.93 -6.01 -3.48
C ASN A 41 14.27 -5.17 -2.37
N ASN A 42 12.95 -4.96 -2.42
CA ASN A 42 12.19 -4.37 -1.33
C ASN A 42 12.06 -5.41 -0.20
N ASP A 43 13.20 -5.73 0.41
CA ASP A 43 13.25 -6.34 1.72
C ASP A 43 12.54 -5.36 2.64
N TYR A 44 11.39 -5.77 3.18
CA TYR A 44 10.31 -4.97 3.76
C TYR A 44 10.80 -3.96 4.82
N GLN A 45 11.41 -2.85 4.41
CA GLN A 45 11.82 -1.73 5.28
C GLN A 45 10.76 -0.64 5.25
N TYR A 46 9.50 -1.02 5.45
CA TYR A 46 8.53 -0.08 5.99
C TYR A 46 8.28 -0.49 7.44
N PRO A 47 8.50 0.42 8.42
CA PRO A 47 7.98 0.16 9.75
C PRO A 47 6.49 -0.07 9.58
N ILE A 48 5.95 -1.10 10.22
CA ILE A 48 4.51 -1.36 10.25
C ILE A 48 3.88 -0.24 11.11
N THR A 49 3.86 0.98 10.60
CA THR A 49 2.82 1.95 10.92
C THR A 49 1.80 1.82 9.81
N ARG A 50 1.08 0.69 9.85
CA ARG A 50 -0.35 0.75 9.60
C ARG A 50 -0.87 1.79 10.59
N VAL A 51 -0.88 3.07 10.20
CA VAL A 51 -1.89 3.97 10.72
C VAL A 51 -3.18 3.37 10.19
N TRP A 52 -3.71 2.45 10.99
CA TRP A 52 -5.11 2.11 11.03
C TRP A 52 -5.82 3.46 11.17
N THR A 53 -6.20 4.08 10.06
CA THR A 53 -7.21 5.14 10.00
C THR A 53 -8.60 4.55 10.26
N GLY A 54 -8.68 3.63 11.20
CA GLY A 54 -9.90 3.17 11.86
C GLY A 54 -9.82 3.42 13.36
N ASN A 55 -8.90 4.23 13.86
CA ASN A 55 -9.06 4.85 15.18
C ASN A 55 -10.07 5.97 14.97
N LYS A 56 -11.33 5.57 14.69
CA LYS A 56 -12.45 6.44 15.01
C LYS A 56 -12.35 6.62 16.51
N ALA A 57 -11.79 7.75 16.89
CA ALA A 57 -11.92 8.38 18.18
C ALA A 57 -13.41 8.52 18.53
N ILE A 58 -14.03 7.39 18.93
CA ILE A 58 -15.38 7.34 19.50
C ILE A 58 -15.27 7.19 21.03
N GLY A 59 -14.12 6.75 21.57
CA GLY A 59 -13.94 6.58 23.01
C GLY A 59 -13.36 7.78 23.76
N THR A 60 -12.64 8.69 23.09
CA THR A 60 -11.93 9.79 23.78
C THR A 60 -12.75 11.07 23.92
N ILE A 61 -13.79 11.26 23.11
CA ILE A 61 -14.65 12.44 23.18
C ILE A 61 -15.73 12.28 24.27
N GLU A 62 -16.20 11.06 24.54
CA GLU A 62 -17.26 10.85 25.54
C GLU A 62 -16.77 10.96 26.99
N LEU A 63 -15.52 10.55 27.29
CA LEU A 63 -15.01 10.60 28.67
C LEU A 63 -14.87 12.03 29.22
N ASP A 64 -14.46 12.98 28.38
CA ASP A 64 -14.25 14.37 28.79
C ASP A 64 -15.58 15.13 28.97
N ALA A 65 -16.59 14.79 28.14
CA ALA A 65 -17.94 15.31 28.27
C ALA A 65 -18.68 14.74 29.50
N ILE A 66 -18.49 13.45 29.82
CA ILE A 66 -19.06 12.84 31.03
C ILE A 66 -18.39 13.37 32.29
N ALA A 67 -17.06 13.54 32.29
CA ALA A 67 -16.34 14.12 33.43
C ALA A 67 -16.78 15.56 33.72
N SER A 68 -17.08 16.36 32.69
CA SER A 68 -17.58 17.74 32.83
C SER A 68 -19.06 17.84 33.26
N LEU A 69 -19.85 16.77 33.12
CA LEU A 69 -21.26 16.75 33.54
C LEU A 69 -21.44 16.38 35.02
N ILE A 70 -20.43 15.74 35.62
CA ILE A 70 -20.47 15.25 37.01
C ILE A 70 -19.53 16.08 37.91
N GLY A 71 -18.96 17.18 37.39
CA GLY A 71 -18.11 18.13 38.13
C GLY A 71 -18.89 19.32 38.70
#